data_AF-A0A925L3T6-F1
#
_entry.id   AF-A0A925L3T6-F1
#
_cell.length_a   1.000
_cell.length_b   1.000
_cell.length_c   1.000
_cell.angle_alpha   90.00
_cell.angle_beta   90.00
_cell.angle_gamma   90.00
#
_symmetry.space_group_name_H-M   'P 1'
#
loop_
_entity.id
_entity.type
_entity.pdbx_description
1 polymer ?
#
loop_
_entity_poly.entity_id
_entity_poly.type
_entity_poly.pdbx_seq_one_letter_code
_entity_poly.pdbx_strand_id
1 'polypeptide(L)' 'NFTPVVREGYRIGVPHGGFYHELLNTDSEWYGGGNVHNEGGRHAEEVPWHGHPYSLNVTLPPLAAVIFKRGR' A
#
# COMPACT_ATOMS: atom_id res chain seq x y z
N ASN A 1 -2.19 9.38 -0.59
CA ASN A 1 -3.62 9.76 -0.65
C ASN A 1 -3.74 11.19 -0.17
N PHE A 2 -4.14 12.13 -1.03
CA PHE A 2 -4.22 13.56 -0.68
C PHE A 2 -5.66 14.02 -0.42
N THR A 3 -6.54 13.09 -0.04
CA THR A 3 -7.92 13.36 0.38
C THR A 3 -8.17 12.78 1.77
N PRO A 4 -9.11 13.32 2.57
CA PRO A 4 -9.39 12.85 3.92
C PRO A 4 -10.20 11.54 3.98
N VAL A 5 -10.38 10.86 2.85
CA VAL A 5 -11.19 9.63 2.75
C VAL A 5 -10.27 8.43 2.61
N VAL A 6 -10.47 7.40 3.45
CA VAL A 6 -9.80 6.09 3.34
C VAL A 6 -10.17 5.46 2.00
N ARG A 7 -9.19 4.85 1.31
CA ARG A 7 -9.44 4.09 0.09
C ARG A 7 -9.05 2.64 0.29
N GLU A 8 -10.04 1.81 0.56
CA GLU A 8 -9.90 0.36 0.60
C GLU A 8 -9.87 -0.20 -0.82
N GLY A 9 -9.25 -1.36 -1.02
CA GLY A 9 -9.29 -2.02 -2.31
C GLY A 9 -8.47 -1.32 -3.41
N TYR A 10 -7.60 -0.36 -3.05
CA TYR A 10 -6.93 0.48 -4.04
C TYR A 10 -5.79 -0.28 -4.71
N ARG A 11 -5.86 -0.43 -6.03
CA ARG A 11 -4.91 -1.25 -6.78
C ARG A 11 -3.76 -0.44 -7.35
N ILE A 12 -2.54 -0.94 -7.16
CA ILE A 12 -1.30 -0.33 -7.68
C ILE A 12 -0.49 -1.41 -8.41
N GLY A 13 -0.18 -1.17 -9.68
CA GLY A 13 0.66 -2.07 -10.48
C GLY A 13 2.11 -2.09 -10.00
N VAL A 14 2.71 -3.28 -9.96
CA VAL A 14 4.11 -3.51 -9.56
C VAL A 14 4.79 -4.51 -10.50
N PRO A 15 6.09 -4.35 -10.81
CA PRO A 15 6.76 -5.13 -11.86
C PRO A 15 6.96 -6.61 -11.51
N HIS A 16 6.94 -6.98 -10.22
CA HIS A 16 7.24 -8.32 -9.75
C HIS A 16 6.24 -8.79 -8.69
N GLY A 17 5.98 -10.09 -8.65
CA GLY A 17 5.21 -10.74 -7.59
C GLY A 17 5.95 -10.79 -6.24
N GLY A 18 5.34 -11.43 -5.25
CA GLY A 18 5.93 -11.63 -3.91
C GLY A 18 5.39 -10.66 -2.85
N PHE A 19 6.01 -10.67 -1.67
CA PHE A 19 5.58 -9.84 -0.54
C PHE A 19 6.25 -8.47 -0.56
N TYR A 20 5.43 -7.42 -0.43
CA TYR A 20 5.86 -6.03 -0.32
C TYR A 20 5.59 -5.53 1.09
N HIS A 21 6.67 -5.30 1.84
CA HIS A 21 6.61 -4.74 3.19
C HIS A 21 6.18 -3.27 3.14
N GLU A 22 5.27 -2.87 4.03
CA GLU A 22 4.98 -1.46 4.30
C GLU A 22 6.13 -0.90 5.15
N LEU A 23 7.05 -0.16 4.52
CA LEU A 23 8.23 0.40 5.18
C LEU A 23 7.92 1.69 5.94
N LEU A 24 7.02 2.48 5.39
CA LEU A 24 6.58 3.74 5.98
C LEU A 24 5.09 3.87 5.78
N ASN A 25 4.41 4.31 6.83
CA ASN A 25 3.03 4.74 6.80
C ASN A 25 2.93 6.02 7.63
N THR A 26 2.70 7.16 6.97
CA THR A 26 2.60 8.44 7.67
C THR A 26 1.31 8.59 8.47
N ASP A 27 0.35 7.67 8.34
CA ASP A 27 -0.85 7.60 9.18
C ASP A 27 -0.65 6.79 10.47
N SER A 28 0.57 6.28 10.73
CA SER A 28 0.84 5.56 11.98
C SER A 28 0.53 6.42 13.21
N GLU A 29 -0.02 5.79 14.26
CA GLU A 29 -0.26 6.44 15.56
C GLU A 29 1.02 7.07 16.16
N TRP A 30 2.19 6.54 15.81
CA TRP A 30 3.50 7.05 16.23
C TRP A 30 3.78 8.45 15.68
N TYR A 31 3.10 8.84 14.60
CA TYR A 31 3.16 10.16 13.98
C TYR A 31 1.89 10.98 14.24
N GLY A 32 0.98 10.50 15.10
CA GLY A 32 -0.31 11.13 15.38
C GLY A 32 -1.39 10.89 14.32
N GLY A 33 -1.22 9.87 13.47
CA GLY A 33 -2.22 9.47 12.47
C GLY A 33 -3.30 8.54 13.01
N GLY A 34 -4.24 8.17 12.14
CA GLY A 34 -5.41 7.32 12.44
C GLY A 34 -5.13 5.82 12.50
N ASN A 35 -3.89 5.41 12.26
CA ASN A 35 -3.37 4.05 12.29
C ASN A 35 -4.06 3.07 11.32
N VAL A 36 -4.54 3.57 10.18
CA VAL A 36 -4.97 2.70 9.07
C VAL A 36 -3.72 2.08 8.44
N HIS A 37 -3.64 0.75 8.41
CA HIS A 37 -2.43 0.06 8.01
C HIS A 37 -2.68 -1.09 7.03
N ASN A 38 -1.62 -1.56 6.39
CA ASN A 38 -1.64 -2.74 5.52
C ASN A 38 -1.09 -4.01 6.21
N GLU A 39 -1.22 -4.13 7.54
CA GLU A 39 -0.83 -5.34 8.31
C GLU A 39 0.65 -5.71 8.11
N GLY A 40 1.51 -4.69 7.97
CA GLY A 40 2.94 -4.85 7.72
C GLY A 40 3.32 -5.06 6.24
N GLY A 41 2.36 -5.26 5.34
CA GLY A 41 2.61 -5.37 3.90
C GLY A 41 1.53 -6.13 3.13
N ARG A 42 1.69 -6.23 1.81
CA ARG A 42 0.75 -6.94 0.93
C ARG A 42 1.49 -7.89 -0.01
N HIS A 43 0.87 -9.03 -0.29
CA HIS A 43 1.28 -9.90 -1.39
C HIS A 43 0.79 -9.31 -2.71
N ALA A 44 1.68 -9.27 -3.69
CA ALA A 44 1.31 -8.93 -5.05
C ALA A 44 0.56 -10.09 -5.71
N GLU A 45 -0.57 -9.77 -6.32
CA GLU A 45 -1.42 -10.70 -7.06
C GLU A 45 -1.04 -10.68 -8.55
N GLU A 46 -1.23 -11.80 -9.25
CA GLU A 46 -1.10 -11.92 -10.72
C GLU A 46 -2.27 -11.26 -11.45
N VAL A 47 -2.50 -9.98 -11.15
CA VAL A 47 -3.55 -9.15 -11.74
C VAL A 47 -2.87 -7.95 -12.41
N PRO A 48 -2.88 -7.87 -13.75
CA PRO A 48 -2.27 -6.76 -14.47
C PRO A 48 -2.91 -5.41 -14.11
N TRP A 49 -2.08 -4.42 -13.80
CA TRP A 49 -2.54 -3.07 -13.47
C TRP A 49 -1.45 -2.03 -13.73
N HIS A 50 -1.82 -0.78 -14.08
CA HIS A 50 -0.88 0.31 -14.38
C HIS A 50 0.30 -0.08 -15.32
N GLY A 51 0.07 -0.97 -16.30
CA GLY A 51 1.12 -1.43 -17.23
C GLY A 51 2.10 -2.46 -16.68
N HIS A 52 1.83 -3.03 -15.50
CA HIS A 52 2.64 -4.07 -14.87
C HIS A 52 1.90 -5.41 -14.78
N PRO A 53 2.63 -6.56 -14.73
CA PRO A 53 2.01 -7.88 -14.70
C PRO A 53 1.42 -8.25 -13.34
N TYR A 54 1.89 -7.66 -12.24
CA TYR A 54 1.38 -7.87 -10.89
C TYR A 54 0.78 -6.59 -10.33
N SER A 55 -0.01 -6.70 -9.26
CA SER A 55 -0.49 -5.53 -8.52
C SER A 55 -0.70 -5.81 -7.04
N LEU A 56 -0.59 -4.76 -6.24
CA LEU A 56 -0.93 -4.76 -4.82
C LEU A 56 -2.36 -4.27 -4.64
N ASN A 57 -3.12 -4.98 -3.83
CA ASN A 57 -4.40 -4.51 -3.31
C ASN A 57 -4.16 -3.92 -1.91
N VAL A 58 -4.17 -2.59 -1.81
CA VAL A 58 -3.80 -1.85 -0.58
C VAL A 58 -4.97 -1.03 -0.04
N THR A 59 -4.95 -0.81 1.26
CA THR A 59 -5.73 0.23 1.91
C THR A 59 -4.87 1.48 1.99
N LEU A 60 -5.31 2.57 1.37
CA LEU A 60 -4.65 3.87 1.47
C LEU A 60 -5.29 4.69 2.61
N PRO A 61 -4.51 5.07 3.64
CA PRO A 61 -5.00 5.93 4.71
C PRO A 61 -5.38 7.32 4.22
N PRO A 62 -6.18 8.10 4.97
CA PRO A 62 -6.56 9.45 4.60
C PRO A 62 -5.36 10.39 4.75
N LEU A 63 -5.19 11.34 3.83
CA LEU A 63 -4.12 12.36 3.88
C LEU A 63 -2.69 11.84 4.16
N ALA A 64 -2.38 10.60 3.77
CA ALA A 64 -1.12 9.94 4.10
C ALA A 64 -0.32 9.47 2.88
N ALA A 65 0.97 9.22 3.09
CA ALA A 65 1.84 8.50 2.19
C ALA A 65 2.19 7.12 2.79
N VAL A 66 2.19 6.10 1.94
CA VAL A 66 2.65 4.74 2.25
C VAL A 66 3.75 4.33 1.28
N ILE A 67 4.83 3.75 1.79
CA ILE A 67 5.97 3.28 1.00
C ILE A 67 6.08 1.78 1.15
N PHE A 68 6.07 1.08 0.01
CA PHE A 68 6.22 -0.36 -0.06
C PHE A 68 7.57 -0.76 -0.65
N LYS A 69 8.14 -1.86 -0.14
CA LYS A 69 9.35 -2.47 -0.71
C LYS A 69 9.21 -3.98 -0.75
N ARG A 70 9.52 -4.57 -1.91
CA ARG A 70 9.61 -6.02 -2.05
C ARG A 70 10.71 -6.58 -1.16
N GLY A 71 10.40 -7.64 -0.41
CA GLY A 71 11.44 -8.46 0.23
C GLY A 71 12.44 -8.98 -0.81
N ARG A 72 13.71 -9.14 -0.42
CA ARG A 72 14.73 -9.69 -1.32
C ARG A 72 14.40 -11.12 -1.69
#